data_AF-A0A7C3SGY0-F1
#
_entry.id   AF-A0A7C3SGY0-F1
#
_cell.length_a   1.000
_cell.length_b   1.000
_cell.length_c   1.000
_cell.angle_alpha   90.00
_cell.angle_beta   90.00
_cell.angle_gamma   90.00
#
_symmetry.space_group_name_H-M   'P 1'
#
loop_
_entity.id
_entity.type
_entity.pdbx_description
1 polymer ?
#
loop_
_entity_poly.entity_id
_entity_poly.type
_entity_poly.pdbx_seq_one_letter_code
_entity_poly.pdbx_strand_id
1 'polypeptide(L)'
;GEVEIVTPSVSILAEPPVALVDGVADRLGTRQVAQAYLEFLYSAQGQQLAAKHFYRPVRPEHVPPDRLAYFPKLELFTIDEVFGGWDKAQREHFDDGGVFDQIMQEIQKGR
;
A
#
# COMPACT_ATOMS: atom_id res chain seq x y z
N GLY A 1 22.24 -3.73 -16.42
CA GLY A 1 22.60 -4.55 -15.26
C GLY A 1 21.38 -5.33 -14.87
N GLU A 2 21.53 -6.62 -14.58
CA GLU A 2 20.45 -7.45 -14.06
C GLU A 2 20.25 -7.14 -12.57
N VAL A 3 19.00 -7.18 -12.12
CA VAL A 3 18.62 -7.01 -10.71
C VAL A 3 17.86 -8.25 -10.26
N GLU A 4 18.01 -8.61 -9.00
CA GLU A 4 17.35 -9.76 -8.38
C GLU A 4 16.36 -9.30 -7.31
N ILE A 5 15.18 -9.93 -7.26
CA ILE A 5 14.20 -9.72 -6.20
C ILE A 5 14.46 -10.71 -5.08
N VAL A 6 14.98 -10.22 -3.95
CA VAL A 6 15.13 -11.02 -2.73
C VAL A 6 13.89 -10.85 -1.87
N THR A 7 13.20 -11.97 -1.61
CA THR A 7 11.99 -12.00 -0.77
C THR A 7 12.38 -12.34 0.68
N PRO A 8 12.15 -11.45 1.66
CA PRO A 8 12.48 -11.72 3.06
C PRO A 8 11.55 -12.77 3.68
N SER A 9 11.90 -13.30 4.86
CA SER A 9 11.07 -14.27 5.59
C SER A 9 9.75 -13.68 6.10
N VAL A 10 9.75 -12.39 6.44
CA VAL A 10 8.58 -11.62 6.88
C VAL A 10 8.59 -10.24 6.23
N SER A 11 7.42 -9.68 5.96
CA SER A 11 7.24 -8.32 5.45
C SER A 11 5.96 -7.69 6.00
N ILE A 12 5.66 -6.45 5.60
CA ILE A 12 4.44 -5.73 5.99
C ILE A 12 3.41 -5.78 4.86
N LEU A 13 2.13 -5.97 5.21
CA LEU A 13 1.02 -5.77 4.29
C LEU A 13 0.86 -4.27 4.01
N ALA A 14 1.28 -3.83 2.82
CA ALA A 14 1.03 -2.47 2.36
C ALA A 14 -0.35 -2.38 1.71
N GLU A 15 -1.20 -1.50 2.22
CA GLU A 15 -2.60 -1.32 1.77
C GLU A 15 -2.81 0.12 1.27
N PRO A 16 -2.49 0.43 -0.01
CA PRO A 16 -2.63 1.79 -0.53
C PRO A 16 -4.11 2.22 -0.58
N PRO A 17 -4.56 3.16 0.28
CA PRO A 17 -5.97 3.51 0.34
C PRO A 17 -6.35 4.46 -0.80
N VAL A 18 -7.60 4.36 -1.24
CA VAL A 18 -8.23 5.32 -2.18
C VAL A 18 -9.46 5.92 -1.54
N ALA A 19 -9.73 7.20 -1.81
CA ALA A 19 -10.86 7.91 -1.22
C ALA A 19 -11.47 8.91 -2.20
N LEU A 20 -12.76 9.15 -2.05
CA LEU A 20 -13.45 10.24 -2.73
C LEU A 20 -13.25 11.53 -1.93
N VAL A 21 -12.89 12.62 -2.62
CA VAL A 21 -12.77 13.93 -1.98
C VAL A 21 -14.10 14.66 -2.08
N ASP A 22 -14.98 14.46 -1.09
CA ASP A 22 -16.39 14.89 -1.12
C ASP A 22 -16.56 16.37 -1.53
N GLY A 23 -15.89 17.29 -0.83
CA GLY A 23 -16.04 18.72 -1.09
C GLY A 23 -15.63 19.16 -2.50
N VAL A 24 -14.66 18.47 -3.13
CA VAL A 24 -14.26 18.75 -4.51
C VAL A 24 -15.23 18.11 -5.50
N ALA A 25 -15.62 16.86 -5.25
CA ALA A 25 -16.54 16.11 -6.09
C ALA A 25 -17.92 16.78 -6.19
N ASP A 26 -18.43 17.29 -5.07
CA ASP A 26 -19.71 18.00 -5.02
C ASP A 26 -19.65 19.37 -5.70
N ARG A 27 -18.60 20.15 -5.40
CA ARG A 27 -18.40 21.48 -5.99
C ARG A 27 -18.27 21.42 -7.52
N LEU A 28 -17.65 20.38 -8.05
CA LEU A 28 -17.46 20.20 -9.50
C LEU A 28 -18.58 19.39 -10.17
N GLY A 29 -19.54 18.86 -9.41
CA GLY A 29 -20.60 18.01 -9.95
C GLY A 29 -20.09 16.67 -10.51
N THR A 30 -18.94 16.18 -10.03
CA THR A 30 -18.27 14.98 -10.54
C THR A 30 -18.41 13.76 -9.63
N ARG A 31 -19.18 13.85 -8.53
CA ARG A 31 -19.36 12.75 -7.55
C ARG A 31 -19.65 11.41 -8.20
N GLN A 32 -20.64 11.35 -9.10
CA GLN A 32 -21.06 10.08 -9.70
C GLN A 32 -19.93 9.41 -10.50
N VAL A 33 -19.23 10.18 -11.35
CA VAL A 33 -18.13 9.63 -12.16
C VAL A 33 -16.90 9.30 -11.32
N ALA A 34 -16.59 10.09 -10.30
CA ALA A 34 -15.48 9.84 -9.39
C ALA A 34 -15.72 8.60 -8.53
N GLN A 35 -16.95 8.41 -8.03
CA GLN A 35 -17.32 7.20 -7.30
C GLN A 35 -17.24 5.97 -8.20
N ALA A 36 -17.80 6.03 -9.41
CA ALA A 36 -17.73 4.92 -10.37
C ALA A 36 -16.28 4.56 -10.72
N TYR A 37 -15.38 5.55 -10.82
CA TYR A 37 -13.96 5.31 -11.01
C TYR A 37 -13.33 4.51 -9.87
N LEU A 38 -13.61 4.87 -8.61
CA LEU A 38 -13.10 4.13 -7.45
C LEU A 38 -13.69 2.71 -7.37
N GLU A 39 -15.00 2.56 -7.58
CA GLU A 39 -15.67 1.26 -7.60
C GLU A 39 -15.10 0.34 -8.70
N PHE A 40 -14.75 0.90 -9.85
CA PHE A 40 -14.14 0.15 -10.95
C PHE A 40 -12.79 -0.47 -10.57
N LEU A 41 -12.00 0.15 -9.68
CA LEU A 41 -10.75 -0.42 -9.19
C LEU A 41 -10.98 -1.79 -8.53
N TYR A 42 -12.16 -2.01 -7.94
CA TYR A 42 -12.55 -3.26 -7.27
C TYR A 42 -13.33 -4.23 -8.16
N SER A 43 -13.63 -3.83 -9.40
CA SER A 43 -14.21 -4.74 -10.40
C SER A 43 -13.23 -5.85 -10.79
N ALA A 44 -13.73 -6.92 -11.39
CA ALA A 44 -12.86 -8.00 -11.89
C ALA A 44 -11.79 -7.48 -12.86
N GLN A 45 -12.15 -6.53 -13.73
CA GLN A 45 -11.20 -5.91 -14.65
C GLN A 45 -10.15 -5.06 -13.91
N GLY A 46 -10.57 -4.27 -12.92
CA GLY A 46 -9.67 -3.47 -12.08
C GLY A 46 -8.65 -4.34 -11.34
N GLN A 47 -9.09 -5.45 -10.77
CA GLN A 47 -8.23 -6.40 -10.06
C GLN A 47 -7.26 -7.13 -10.98
N GLN A 48 -7.70 -7.48 -12.20
CA GLN A 48 -6.82 -8.05 -13.22
C GLN A 48 -5.77 -7.05 -13.72
N LEU A 49 -6.10 -5.76 -13.79
CA LEU A 49 -5.15 -4.69 -14.10
C LEU A 49 -4.15 -4.50 -12.96
N ALA A 50 -4.61 -4.50 -11.70
CA ALA A 50 -3.73 -4.43 -10.54
C ALA A 50 -2.65 -5.53 -10.59
N ALA A 51 -3.06 -6.80 -10.78
CA ALA A 51 -2.13 -7.91 -10.91
C ALA A 51 -1.20 -7.79 -12.12
N LYS A 52 -1.72 -7.38 -13.29
CA LYS A 52 -0.92 -7.13 -14.50
C LYS A 52 0.18 -6.09 -14.26
N HIS A 53 -0.08 -5.11 -13.41
CA HIS A 53 0.85 -4.04 -13.05
C HIS A 53 1.59 -4.31 -11.72
N PHE A 54 1.67 -5.58 -11.30
CA PHE A 54 2.45 -6.04 -10.15
C PHE A 54 1.98 -5.54 -8.78
N TYR A 55 0.73 -5.07 -8.68
CA TYR A 55 0.07 -4.84 -7.40
C TYR A 55 -0.63 -6.12 -6.95
N ARG A 56 -0.54 -6.46 -5.66
CA ARG A 56 -1.28 -7.58 -5.08
C ARG A 56 -2.78 -7.20 -5.07
N PRO A 57 -3.66 -7.90 -5.82
CA PRO A 57 -5.08 -7.60 -5.85
C PRO A 57 -5.73 -7.95 -4.51
N VAL A 58 -6.66 -7.12 -4.04
CA VAL A 58 -7.43 -7.36 -2.82
C VAL A 58 -8.53 -8.41 -3.02
N ARG A 59 -8.92 -8.68 -4.27
CA ARG A 59 -9.83 -9.75 -4.68
C ARG A 59 -9.15 -10.69 -5.67
N PRO A 60 -8.19 -11.52 -5.21
CA PRO A 60 -7.43 -12.42 -6.07
C PRO A 60 -8.32 -13.44 -6.79
N GLU A 61 -9.52 -13.73 -6.29
CA GLU A 61 -10.51 -14.59 -6.94
C GLU A 61 -10.97 -14.10 -8.32
N HIS A 62 -10.78 -12.81 -8.63
CA HIS A 62 -11.07 -12.23 -9.94
C HIS A 62 -9.90 -12.31 -10.92
N VAL A 63 -8.74 -12.82 -10.49
CA VAL A 63 -7.49 -12.79 -11.24
C VAL A 63 -7.09 -14.21 -11.66
N PRO A 64 -6.74 -14.42 -12.95
CA PRO A 64 -6.21 -15.69 -13.43
C PRO A 64 -4.97 -16.17 -12.63
N PRO A 65 -4.87 -17.48 -12.29
CA PRO A 65 -3.78 -17.99 -11.45
C PRO A 65 -2.36 -17.73 -11.99
N ASP A 66 -2.19 -17.71 -13.32
CA ASP A 66 -0.91 -17.40 -13.99
C ASP A 66 -0.43 -15.98 -13.68
N ARG A 67 -1.35 -15.02 -13.53
CA ARG A 67 -1.02 -13.64 -13.15
C ARG A 67 -0.66 -13.50 -11.67
N LEU A 68 -1.09 -14.45 -10.84
CA LEU A 68 -0.74 -14.48 -9.42
C LEU A 68 0.60 -15.17 -9.15
N ALA A 69 1.11 -15.95 -10.11
CA ALA A 69 2.34 -16.74 -9.96
C ALA A 69 3.60 -15.90 -9.71
N TYR A 70 3.60 -14.62 -10.11
CA TYR A 70 4.71 -13.69 -9.86
C TYR A 70 4.80 -13.21 -8.41
N PHE A 71 3.74 -13.40 -7.61
CA PHE A 71 3.72 -12.97 -6.22
C PHE A 71 4.23 -14.08 -5.31
N PRO A 72 5.40 -13.92 -4.67
CA PRO A 72 5.87 -14.91 -3.72
C PRO A 72 4.90 -14.97 -2.53
N LYS A 73 4.76 -16.18 -1.98
CA LYS A 73 4.12 -16.37 -0.67
C LYS A 73 5.00 -15.73 0.38
N LEU A 74 4.39 -14.93 1.24
CA LEU A 74 5.05 -14.14 2.27
C LEU A 74 4.24 -14.24 3.55
N GLU A 75 4.95 -14.30 4.67
CA GLU A 75 4.37 -13.97 5.96
C GLU A 75 4.30 -12.44 6.05
N LEU A 76 3.10 -11.90 6.24
CA LEU A 76 2.84 -10.48 6.30
C LEU A 76 2.20 -10.13 7.64
N PHE A 77 2.76 -9.15 8.34
CA PHE A 77 2.06 -8.50 9.44
C PHE A 77 1.36 -7.23 8.94
N THR A 78 0.31 -6.81 9.64
CA THR A 78 -0.39 -5.55 9.35
C THR A 78 0.13 -4.41 10.21
N ILE A 79 -0.21 -3.19 9.82
CA ILE A 79 0.13 -2.03 10.66
C ILE A 79 -0.58 -2.05 12.02
N ASP A 80 -1.79 -2.59 12.07
CA ASP A 80 -2.58 -2.69 13.29
C ASP A 80 -1.98 -3.69 14.28
N GLU A 81 -1.50 -4.84 13.77
CA GLU A 81 -0.93 -5.92 14.58
C GLU A 81 0.35 -5.50 15.32
N VAL A 82 1.24 -4.78 14.64
CA VAL A 82 2.59 -4.47 15.16
C VAL A 82 2.68 -3.06 15.72
N PHE A 83 2.04 -2.08 15.08
CA PHE A 83 2.21 -0.66 15.42
C PHE A 83 0.96 -0.05 16.07
N GLY A 84 -0.18 -0.73 16.04
CA GLY A 84 -1.44 -0.21 16.58
C GLY A 84 -2.09 0.88 15.71
N GLY A 85 -1.85 0.81 14.40
CA GLY A 85 -2.44 1.70 13.40
C GLY A 85 -1.53 2.86 12.96
N TRP A 86 -1.91 3.48 11.84
CA TRP A 86 -1.12 4.54 11.18
C TRP A 86 -0.84 5.75 12.09
N ASP A 87 -1.81 6.21 12.86
CA ASP A 87 -1.64 7.40 13.73
C ASP A 87 -0.53 7.20 14.77
N LYS A 88 -0.46 6.00 15.35
CA LYS A 88 0.57 5.67 16.35
C LYS A 88 1.93 5.47 15.67
N ALA A 89 1.98 4.70 14.58
CA ALA A 89 3.20 4.45 13.82
C ALA A 89 3.84 5.75 13.32
N GLN A 90 3.02 6.66 12.76
CA GLN A 90 3.44 7.96 12.26
C GLN A 90 4.03 8.82 13.38
N ARG A 91 3.30 8.97 14.50
CA ARG A 91 3.75 9.79 15.62
C ARG A 91 5.03 9.29 16.27
N GLU A 92 5.14 7.98 16.46
CA GLU A 92 6.29 7.38 17.14
C GLU A 92 7.54 7.41 16.25
N HIS A 93 7.40 7.10 14.96
CA HIS A 93 8.55 6.85 14.11
C HIS A 93 8.90 8.00 13.16
N PHE A 94 7.92 8.75 12.67
CA PHE A 94 8.07 9.59 11.47
C PHE A 94 7.70 11.07 11.64
N ASP A 95 7.07 11.47 12.73
CA ASP A 95 6.92 12.89 13.08
C ASP A 95 8.29 13.51 13.45
N ASP A 96 8.39 14.84 13.39
CA ASP A 96 9.63 15.56 13.74
C ASP A 96 10.11 15.17 15.16
N GLY A 97 11.36 14.72 15.27
CA GLY A 97 11.96 14.20 16.51
C GLY A 97 11.62 12.75 16.84
N GLY A 98 10.89 12.06 15.96
CA GLY A 98 10.55 10.64 16.06
C GLY A 98 11.77 9.72 15.96
N VAL A 99 11.52 8.42 16.07
CA VAL A 99 12.59 7.40 16.08
C VAL A 99 13.48 7.46 14.83
N PHE A 100 12.90 7.75 13.65
CA PHE A 100 13.69 7.86 12.42
C PHE A 100 14.74 8.97 12.51
N ASP A 101 14.37 10.15 13.02
CA ASP A 101 15.31 11.27 13.18
C ASP A 101 16.44 10.92 14.14
N GLN A 102 16.12 10.24 15.24
CA GLN A 102 17.12 9.79 16.22
C GLN A 102 18.13 8.84 15.58
N ILE A 103 17.67 7.86 14.80
CA ILE A 103 18.54 6.93 14.07
C ILE A 103 19.43 7.69 13.09
N MET A 104 18.86 8.62 12.32
CA MET A 104 19.61 9.39 11.33
C MET A 104 20.67 10.30 11.97
N GLN A 105 20.36 10.92 13.11
CA GLN A 105 21.32 11.73 13.87
C GLN A 105 22.48 10.87 14.41
N GLU A 106 22.22 9.69 14.94
CA GLU A 106 23.26 8.79 15.43
C GLU A 106 24.18 8.30 14.30
N ILE A 107 23.63 7.95 13.13
CA ILE A 107 24.42 7.58 11.95
C ILE A 107 25.33 8.75 11.50
N GLN A 108 24.83 9.99 11.59
CA GLN A 108 25.62 11.17 11.22
C GLN A 108 26.73 11.47 12.22
N LYS A 109 26.51 11.28 13.53
CA LYS A 109 27.54 11.48 14.57
C LYS A 109 28.67 10.44 14.50
N GLY A 110 28.38 9.24 14.00
CA GLY A 110 29.35 8.16 13.83
C GLY A 110 30.20 8.27 12.56
N ARG A 111 29.97 9.27 11.71
CA ARG A 111 30.78 9.61 10.53
C ARG A 111 31.78 10.71 10.85
#